data_AF-A0A6S7JNF1-F1
#
_entry.id   AF-A0A6S7JNF1-F1
#
_cell.length_a   1.000
_cell.length_b   1.000
_cell.length_c   1.000
_cell.angle_alpha   90.00
_cell.angle_beta   90.00
_cell.angle_gamma   90.00
#
_symmetry.space_group_name_H-M   'P 1'
#
loop_
_entity.id
_entity.type
_entity.pdbx_description
1 polymer ?
#
loop_
_entity_poly.entity_id
_entity_poly.type
_entity_poly.pdbx_seq_one_letter_code
_entity_poly.pdbx_strand_id
1 'polypeptide(L)'
;KPVIYNPDGDIKIITVDCGMKYNQIRCLVSRGACVEVVPWDYDFNKGNFDGVFLSNGPGNPVQCNATIENISKLVNSKKQKPIFGICLGHQLLSLAVGCRTYKMKYGNRGHNQPCIHEGSGRCFITTQNHGFAVNAETLPPEWSVLFTNANDKTNEGIIHNTAPFFSVQFHPEHTAGPEDLECLFDVFLRTVRHTKTAAMKSSVKEMIQKRFSFTPVMPDITVRPKKVLILGSGGLSIGQAGEFDYSGSQAIKALKEEGVQTVLINPNIATVQTSKGLADRVYFLPVTTEYVTQVFLYFFSLQSRPPPAHF
;
A
#
# COMPACT_ATOMS: atom_id res chain seq x y z
N LYS A 1 23.60 -18.39 18.92
CA LYS A 1 23.35 -19.85 18.78
C LYS A 1 22.00 -20.04 18.09
N PRO A 2 21.84 -21.02 17.20
CA PRO A 2 20.55 -21.30 16.58
C PRO A 2 19.45 -21.62 17.60
N VAL A 3 18.22 -21.20 17.34
CA VAL A 3 17.02 -21.51 18.14
C VAL A 3 15.91 -21.98 17.19
N ILE A 4 15.27 -23.09 17.52
CA ILE A 4 14.23 -23.70 16.68
C ILE A 4 12.86 -23.48 17.31
N TYR A 5 11.91 -23.02 16.50
CA TYR A 5 10.49 -22.89 16.84
C TYR A 5 9.67 -23.79 15.90
N ASN A 6 8.62 -24.44 16.44
CA ASN A 6 7.77 -25.38 15.72
C ASN A 6 8.56 -26.49 14.99
N PRO A 7 9.29 -27.36 15.72
CA PRO A 7 10.18 -28.35 15.14
C PRO A 7 9.50 -29.30 14.14
N ASP A 8 8.20 -29.58 14.35
CA ASP A 8 7.39 -30.47 13.51
C ASP A 8 6.78 -29.80 12.27
N GLY A 9 7.18 -28.55 11.97
CA GLY A 9 6.68 -27.80 10.83
C GLY A 9 6.97 -28.47 9.48
N ASP A 10 6.07 -28.27 8.51
CA ASP A 10 6.09 -28.98 7.22
C ASP A 10 7.22 -28.52 6.27
N ILE A 11 7.72 -27.30 6.50
CA ILE A 11 8.84 -26.70 5.79
C ILE A 11 9.82 -26.05 6.78
N LYS A 12 11.12 -26.16 6.49
CA LYS A 12 12.18 -25.59 7.33
C LYS A 12 12.67 -24.25 6.78
N ILE A 13 12.50 -23.19 7.56
CA ILE A 13 12.89 -21.82 7.21
C ILE A 13 14.10 -21.41 8.06
N ILE A 14 15.23 -21.15 7.41
CA ILE A 14 16.33 -20.45 8.06
C ILE A 14 15.94 -18.98 8.18
N THR A 15 15.91 -18.46 9.40
CA THR A 15 15.57 -17.09 9.69
C THR A 15 16.79 -16.37 10.25
N VAL A 16 17.38 -15.49 9.46
CA VAL A 16 18.59 -14.74 9.85
C VAL A 16 18.17 -13.58 10.73
N ASP A 17 18.61 -13.60 11.99
CA ASP A 17 18.32 -12.57 12.99
C ASP A 17 19.31 -11.42 12.89
N CYS A 18 18.87 -10.34 12.27
CA CYS A 18 19.58 -9.07 12.21
C CYS A 18 19.05 -8.04 13.22
N GLY A 19 18.26 -8.44 14.22
CA GLY A 19 17.49 -7.56 15.10
C GLY A 19 15.97 -7.78 14.96
N MET A 20 15.59 -9.04 14.84
CA MET A 20 14.27 -9.50 14.44
C MET A 20 13.17 -9.14 15.44
N LYS A 21 12.01 -8.70 14.92
CA LYS A 21 10.77 -8.60 15.70
C LYS A 21 10.14 -9.98 15.89
N TYR A 22 9.71 -10.29 17.12
CA TYR A 22 9.09 -11.58 17.43
C TYR A 22 7.84 -11.91 16.60
N ASN A 23 7.11 -10.90 16.12
CA ASN A 23 5.93 -11.16 15.30
C ASN A 23 6.28 -11.81 13.94
N GLN A 24 7.50 -11.60 13.42
CA GLN A 24 7.97 -12.30 12.22
C GLN A 24 8.03 -13.83 12.45
N ILE A 25 8.50 -14.25 13.62
CA ILE A 25 8.50 -15.67 14.02
C ILE A 25 7.05 -16.18 14.11
N ARG A 26 6.16 -15.43 14.77
CA ARG A 26 4.76 -15.83 14.95
C ARG A 26 4.03 -15.97 13.61
N CYS A 27 4.24 -15.04 12.67
CA CYS A 27 3.65 -15.12 11.33
C CYS A 27 4.11 -16.37 10.58
N LEU A 28 5.38 -16.75 10.69
CA LEU A 28 5.92 -17.97 10.06
C LEU A 28 5.41 -19.26 10.74
N VAL A 29 5.48 -19.32 12.06
CA VAL A 29 5.08 -20.49 12.86
C VAL A 29 3.58 -20.76 12.76
N SER A 30 2.73 -19.74 12.86
CA SER A 30 1.27 -19.88 12.73
C SER A 30 0.82 -20.44 11.38
N ARG A 31 1.68 -20.33 10.36
CA ARG A 31 1.47 -20.87 9.02
C ARG A 31 2.13 -22.23 8.81
N GLY A 32 2.56 -22.90 9.87
CA GLY A 32 3.05 -24.29 9.87
C GLY A 32 4.55 -24.46 9.63
N ALA A 33 5.33 -23.38 9.50
CA ALA A 33 6.77 -23.49 9.25
C ALA A 33 7.57 -23.88 10.50
N CYS A 34 8.59 -24.72 10.33
CA CYS A 34 9.67 -24.91 11.28
C CYS A 34 10.68 -23.76 11.10
N VAL A 35 10.85 -22.94 12.12
CA VAL A 35 11.63 -21.70 12.05
C VAL A 35 12.91 -21.88 12.85
N GLU A 36 14.04 -21.98 12.15
CA GLU A 36 15.37 -22.00 12.77
C GLU A 36 15.96 -20.60 12.69
N VAL A 37 15.94 -19.90 13.81
CA VAL A 37 16.51 -18.55 13.97
C VAL A 37 18.01 -18.68 14.17
N VAL A 38 18.79 -18.03 13.31
CA VAL A 38 20.26 -18.08 13.32
C VAL A 38 20.86 -16.67 13.47
N PRO A 39 22.08 -16.55 14.04
CA PRO A 39 22.78 -15.26 14.10
C PRO A 39 22.98 -14.61 12.72
N TRP A 40 23.10 -13.28 12.69
CA TRP A 40 23.27 -12.49 11.46
C TRP A 40 24.45 -12.94 10.56
N ASP A 41 25.52 -13.45 11.16
CA ASP A 41 26.76 -13.90 10.49
C ASP A 41 26.78 -15.40 10.17
N TYR A 42 25.68 -16.12 10.43
CA TYR A 42 25.61 -17.56 10.25
C TYR A 42 25.69 -17.98 8.77
N ASP A 43 26.60 -18.90 8.45
CA ASP A 43 26.75 -19.50 7.12
C ASP A 43 25.69 -20.59 6.88
N PHE A 44 24.50 -20.17 6.44
CA PHE A 44 23.40 -21.08 6.15
C PHE A 44 23.58 -21.89 4.86
N ASN A 45 24.58 -21.59 4.01
CA ASN A 45 24.76 -22.28 2.72
C ASN A 45 25.12 -23.77 2.86
N LYS A 46 25.52 -24.21 4.06
CA LYS A 46 25.86 -25.61 4.37
C LYS A 46 24.68 -26.42 4.92
N GLY A 47 23.56 -25.77 5.26
CA GLY A 47 22.43 -26.40 5.94
C GLY A 47 21.39 -27.01 5.00
N ASN A 48 20.62 -27.97 5.53
CA ASN A 48 19.36 -28.40 4.91
C ASN A 48 18.21 -27.51 5.39
N PHE A 49 17.49 -26.91 4.43
CA PHE A 49 16.37 -25.99 4.65
C PHE A 49 15.60 -25.80 3.34
N ASP A 50 14.37 -25.33 3.43
CA ASP A 50 13.46 -25.16 2.29
C ASP A 50 13.38 -23.69 1.81
N GLY A 51 13.62 -22.71 2.70
CA GLY A 51 13.66 -21.28 2.35
C GLY A 51 14.46 -20.44 3.36
N VAL A 52 14.79 -19.19 2.98
CA VAL A 52 15.47 -18.22 3.85
C VAL A 52 14.58 -17.00 4.07
N PHE A 53 14.48 -16.58 5.33
CA PHE A 53 13.85 -15.33 5.72
C PHE A 53 14.92 -14.41 6.32
N LEU A 54 14.97 -13.17 5.84
CA LEU A 54 15.92 -12.15 6.31
C LEU A 54 15.14 -11.13 7.14
N SER A 55 15.39 -11.09 8.44
CA SER A 55 14.62 -10.26 9.35
C SER A 55 14.87 -8.77 9.18
N ASN A 56 14.07 -7.97 9.88
CA ASN A 56 14.40 -6.58 10.12
C ASN A 56 15.65 -6.44 11.03
N GLY A 57 16.14 -5.21 11.17
CA GLY A 57 17.25 -4.90 12.06
C GLY A 57 17.67 -3.44 12.06
N PRO A 58 18.54 -3.02 12.99
CA PRO A 58 19.09 -1.67 13.05
C PRO A 58 20.39 -1.55 12.22
N GLY A 59 20.87 -0.32 12.08
CA GLY A 59 22.22 -0.05 11.60
C GLY A 59 22.32 0.26 10.10
N ASN A 60 23.56 0.30 9.62
CA ASN A 60 23.89 0.56 8.22
C ASN A 60 24.09 -0.78 7.49
N PRO A 61 23.28 -1.08 6.45
CA PRO A 61 23.30 -2.39 5.80
C PRO A 61 24.66 -2.78 5.20
N VAL A 62 25.47 -1.81 4.75
CA VAL A 62 26.80 -2.10 4.16
C VAL A 62 27.83 -2.62 5.18
N GLN A 63 27.51 -2.60 6.47
CA GLN A 63 28.38 -3.15 7.52
C GLN A 63 28.18 -4.67 7.72
N CYS A 64 27.10 -5.24 7.18
CA CYS A 64 26.72 -6.64 7.37
C CYS A 64 27.34 -7.56 6.30
N ASN A 65 28.64 -7.43 6.04
CA ASN A 65 29.33 -8.13 4.94
C ASN A 65 29.14 -9.66 4.96
N ALA A 66 29.25 -10.29 6.13
CA ALA A 66 29.07 -11.74 6.26
C ALA A 66 27.68 -12.20 5.78
N THR A 67 26.62 -11.46 6.15
CA THR A 67 25.26 -11.76 5.71
C THR A 67 25.10 -11.54 4.21
N ILE A 68 25.62 -10.42 3.68
CA ILE A 68 25.56 -10.08 2.25
C ILE A 68 26.23 -11.18 1.42
N GLU A 69 27.41 -11.64 1.83
CA GLU A 69 28.14 -12.74 1.17
C GLU A 69 27.33 -14.05 1.20
N ASN A 70 26.73 -14.39 2.34
CA ASN A 70 25.93 -15.60 2.46
C ASN A 70 24.68 -15.55 1.58
N ILE A 71 24.01 -14.39 1.48
CA ILE A 71 22.88 -14.18 0.57
C ILE A 71 23.34 -14.27 -0.88
N SER A 72 24.45 -13.62 -1.23
CA SER A 72 24.97 -13.61 -2.61
C SER A 72 25.32 -15.02 -3.10
N LYS A 73 25.92 -15.86 -2.24
CA LYS A 73 26.16 -17.29 -2.53
C LYS A 73 24.86 -18.04 -2.86
N LEU A 74 23.79 -17.81 -2.09
CA LEU A 74 22.51 -18.49 -2.28
C LEU A 74 21.79 -18.01 -3.54
N VAL A 75 21.76 -16.71 -3.80
CA VAL A 75 21.14 -16.11 -4.99
C VAL A 75 21.79 -16.63 -6.27
N ASN A 76 23.12 -16.75 -6.28
CA ASN A 76 23.90 -17.25 -7.41
C ASN A 76 24.00 -18.78 -7.48
N SER A 77 23.34 -19.50 -6.56
CA SER A 77 23.37 -20.97 -6.55
C SER A 77 22.48 -21.56 -7.65
N LYS A 78 22.87 -22.72 -8.20
CA LYS A 78 22.06 -23.44 -9.20
C LYS A 78 20.70 -23.90 -8.66
N LYS A 79 20.62 -24.18 -7.36
CA LYS A 79 19.39 -24.60 -6.68
C LYS A 79 18.86 -23.46 -5.84
N GLN A 80 18.19 -22.53 -6.51
CA GLN A 80 17.60 -21.36 -5.88
C GLN A 80 16.50 -21.78 -4.89
N LYS A 81 16.66 -21.38 -3.63
CA LYS A 81 15.65 -21.56 -2.58
C LYS A 81 14.96 -20.23 -2.32
N PRO A 82 13.65 -20.18 -2.02
CA PRO A 82 12.96 -18.91 -1.86
C PRO A 82 13.56 -18.03 -0.76
N ILE A 83 13.65 -16.73 -1.03
CA ILE A 83 14.15 -15.72 -0.10
C ILE A 83 13.08 -14.65 0.08
N PHE A 84 12.76 -14.33 1.34
CA PHE A 84 11.95 -13.18 1.70
C PHE A 84 12.68 -12.28 2.69
N GLY A 85 12.89 -11.01 2.34
CA GLY A 85 13.56 -10.03 3.21
C GLY A 85 12.64 -8.90 3.66
N ILE A 86 12.80 -8.47 4.92
CA ILE A 86 12.03 -7.38 5.52
C ILE A 86 12.95 -6.28 6.06
N CYS A 87 12.68 -5.02 5.72
CA CYS A 87 13.40 -3.85 6.21
C CYS A 87 14.91 -3.94 5.98
N LEU A 88 15.71 -4.23 7.00
CA LEU A 88 17.14 -4.50 6.83
C LEU A 88 17.37 -5.70 5.90
N GLY A 89 16.59 -6.78 6.01
CA GLY A 89 16.66 -7.92 5.10
C GLY A 89 16.41 -7.55 3.63
N HIS A 90 15.58 -6.54 3.35
CA HIS A 90 15.40 -5.98 2.02
C HIS A 90 16.66 -5.28 1.51
N GLN A 91 17.29 -4.47 2.35
CA GLN A 91 18.55 -3.78 2.02
C GLN A 91 19.68 -4.77 1.79
N LEU A 92 19.80 -5.81 2.64
CA LEU A 92 20.84 -6.85 2.52
C LEU A 92 20.68 -7.68 1.26
N LEU A 93 19.44 -8.09 0.92
CA LEU A 93 19.18 -8.77 -0.35
C LEU A 93 19.53 -7.88 -1.54
N SER A 94 19.17 -6.60 -1.48
CA SER A 94 19.47 -5.63 -2.56
C SER A 94 20.97 -5.43 -2.76
N LEU A 95 21.73 -5.29 -1.66
CA LEU A 95 23.20 -5.21 -1.71
C LEU A 95 23.82 -6.50 -2.28
N ALA A 96 23.31 -7.67 -1.87
CA ALA A 96 23.82 -8.96 -2.33
C ALA A 96 23.63 -9.20 -3.84
N VAL A 97 22.68 -8.50 -4.46
CA VAL A 97 22.43 -8.54 -5.92
C VAL A 97 23.06 -7.35 -6.66
N GLY A 98 23.86 -6.52 -5.99
CA GLY A 98 24.64 -5.44 -6.61
C GLY A 98 24.00 -4.05 -6.58
N CYS A 99 22.88 -3.86 -5.87
CA CYS A 99 22.31 -2.52 -5.70
C CYS A 99 23.17 -1.68 -4.74
N ARG A 100 22.92 -0.37 -4.72
CA ARG A 100 23.48 0.57 -3.73
C ARG A 100 22.43 0.99 -2.70
N THR A 101 22.85 1.20 -1.46
CA THR A 101 22.01 1.81 -0.41
C THR A 101 22.54 3.19 -0.06
N TYR A 102 21.66 4.09 0.38
CA TYR A 102 22.03 5.42 0.85
C TYR A 102 21.31 5.76 2.16
N LYS A 103 21.93 6.64 2.95
CA LYS A 103 21.29 7.18 4.17
C LYS A 103 20.30 8.26 3.77
N MET A 104 19.07 8.13 4.24
CA MET A 104 18.00 9.10 3.97
C MET A 104 18.22 10.36 4.82
N LYS A 105 17.82 11.52 4.29
CA LYS A 105 17.79 12.78 5.06
C LYS A 105 16.78 12.70 6.20
N TYR A 106 15.57 12.25 5.87
CA TYR A 106 14.51 11.90 6.79
C TYR A 106 14.19 10.43 6.52
N GLY A 107 14.34 9.58 7.54
CA GLY A 107 13.98 8.16 7.39
C GLY A 107 12.48 7.97 7.55
N ASN A 108 11.92 6.95 6.90
CA ASN A 108 10.50 6.64 7.02
C ASN A 108 10.21 5.90 8.33
N ARG A 109 9.42 6.57 9.19
CA ARG A 109 9.07 6.10 10.54
C ARG A 109 7.61 6.42 10.82
N GLY A 110 6.78 5.39 10.92
CA GLY A 110 5.36 5.56 11.22
C GLY A 110 4.52 4.36 10.83
N HIS A 111 3.23 4.43 11.14
CA HIS A 111 2.23 3.39 10.83
C HIS A 111 1.32 3.76 9.66
N ASN A 112 1.58 4.91 9.03
CA ASN A 112 0.74 5.51 8.00
C ASN A 112 1.50 5.74 6.68
N GLN A 113 2.56 4.96 6.43
CA GLN A 113 3.40 5.16 5.25
C GLN A 113 2.76 4.51 4.02
N PRO A 114 2.37 5.28 2.99
CA PRO A 114 1.70 4.75 1.82
C PRO A 114 2.71 4.10 0.85
N CYS A 115 2.49 2.85 0.48
CA CYS A 115 3.27 2.12 -0.52
C CYS A 115 2.40 1.69 -1.68
N ILE A 116 2.84 2.00 -2.90
CA ILE A 116 2.17 1.61 -4.14
C ILE A 116 2.82 0.32 -4.63
N HIS A 117 2.01 -0.72 -4.85
CA HIS A 117 2.46 -1.93 -5.53
C HIS A 117 2.50 -1.69 -7.04
N GLU A 118 3.71 -1.68 -7.62
CA GLU A 118 3.96 -1.27 -9.02
C GLU A 118 3.12 -2.05 -10.03
N GLY A 119 2.98 -3.36 -9.84
CA GLY A 119 2.26 -4.20 -10.81
C GLY A 119 0.73 -3.99 -10.83
N SER A 120 0.14 -3.53 -9.72
CA SER A 120 -1.33 -3.38 -9.60
C SER A 120 -1.83 -1.95 -9.46
N GLY A 121 -0.93 -0.99 -9.16
CA GLY A 121 -1.29 0.39 -8.82
C GLY A 121 -1.98 0.56 -7.45
N ARG A 122 -2.24 -0.52 -6.70
CA ARG A 122 -2.85 -0.43 -5.37
C ARG A 122 -1.90 0.24 -4.38
N CYS A 123 -2.45 1.18 -3.62
CA CYS A 123 -1.80 1.78 -2.46
C CYS A 123 -2.19 1.01 -1.19
N PHE A 124 -1.21 0.73 -0.34
CA PHE A 124 -1.37 0.09 0.97
C PHE A 124 -0.75 0.99 2.03
N ILE A 125 -1.35 1.02 3.22
CA ILE A 125 -0.76 1.70 4.36
C ILE A 125 0.17 0.72 5.07
N THR A 126 1.37 1.17 5.43
CA THR A 126 2.42 0.30 5.95
C THR A 126 3.07 0.86 7.22
N THR A 127 3.58 -0.06 8.04
CA THR A 127 4.46 0.25 9.17
C THR A 127 5.91 0.27 8.72
N GLN A 128 6.60 1.38 8.96
CA GLN A 128 8.01 1.55 8.59
C GLN A 128 8.84 2.10 9.74
N ASN A 129 10.10 1.68 9.79
CA ASN A 129 11.12 2.23 10.68
C ASN A 129 12.52 2.01 10.13
N HIS A 130 12.94 2.82 9.15
CA HIS A 130 14.27 2.74 8.56
C HIS A 130 14.85 4.12 8.25
N GLY A 131 16.18 4.21 8.23
CA GLY A 131 16.92 5.44 7.87
C GLY A 131 17.83 5.28 6.65
N PHE A 132 17.82 4.10 6.04
CA PHE A 132 18.52 3.78 4.80
C PHE A 132 17.50 3.33 3.77
N ALA A 133 17.78 3.57 2.50
CA ALA A 133 16.95 3.13 1.39
C ALA A 133 17.81 2.55 0.27
N VAL A 134 17.20 1.69 -0.55
CA VAL A 134 17.82 1.12 -1.74
C VAL A 134 17.66 2.09 -2.92
N ASN A 135 18.73 2.27 -3.70
CA ASN A 135 18.65 3.01 -4.96
C ASN A 135 18.11 2.08 -6.06
N ALA A 136 16.84 2.24 -6.41
CA ALA A 136 16.18 1.45 -7.46
C ALA A 136 16.82 1.59 -8.85
N GLU A 137 17.52 2.69 -9.15
CA GLU A 137 18.23 2.87 -10.43
C GLU A 137 19.41 1.91 -10.60
N THR A 138 19.84 1.28 -9.51
CA THR A 138 20.96 0.32 -9.50
C THR A 138 20.51 -1.13 -9.56
N LEU A 139 19.21 -1.36 -9.77
CA LEU A 139 18.67 -2.72 -9.90
C LEU A 139 19.21 -3.41 -11.16
N PRO A 140 19.69 -4.66 -11.05
CA PRO A 140 20.03 -5.45 -12.22
C PRO A 140 18.79 -5.74 -13.09
N PRO A 141 18.97 -6.03 -14.39
CA PRO A 141 17.85 -6.29 -15.32
C PRO A 141 16.92 -7.44 -14.91
N GLU A 142 17.44 -8.41 -14.16
CA GLU A 142 16.69 -9.57 -13.67
C GLU A 142 15.70 -9.24 -12.55
N TRP A 143 15.77 -8.02 -12.01
CA TRP A 143 14.97 -7.55 -10.88
C TRP A 143 14.01 -6.44 -11.29
N SER A 144 12.96 -6.26 -10.52
CA SER A 144 12.00 -5.16 -10.65
C SER A 144 11.72 -4.54 -9.29
N VAL A 145 11.34 -3.27 -9.32
CA VAL A 145 10.70 -2.63 -8.16
C VAL A 145 9.38 -3.34 -7.88
N LEU A 146 9.15 -3.69 -6.61
CA LEU A 146 7.90 -4.29 -6.16
C LEU A 146 6.97 -3.25 -5.55
N PHE A 147 7.51 -2.39 -4.69
CA PHE A 147 6.77 -1.29 -4.07
C PHE A 147 7.57 0.01 -4.13
N THR A 148 6.84 1.12 -4.21
CA THR A 148 7.38 2.49 -4.14
C THR A 148 6.60 3.31 -3.13
N ASN A 149 7.29 4.10 -2.33
CA ASN A 149 6.66 5.01 -1.37
C ASN A 149 5.88 6.10 -2.12
N ALA A 150 4.61 6.33 -1.79
CA ALA A 150 3.80 7.31 -2.51
C ALA A 150 4.22 8.75 -2.21
N ASN A 151 4.75 9.02 -1.01
CA ASN A 151 5.13 10.35 -0.55
C ASN A 151 6.47 10.81 -1.12
N ASP A 152 7.52 10.00 -0.99
CA ASP A 152 8.90 10.40 -1.28
C ASP A 152 9.56 9.65 -2.45
N LYS A 153 8.83 8.72 -3.08
CA LYS A 153 9.27 7.89 -4.22
C LYS A 153 10.46 6.97 -3.93
N THR A 154 10.80 6.75 -2.66
CA THR A 154 11.84 5.79 -2.28
C THR A 154 11.39 4.36 -2.53
N ASN A 155 12.37 3.46 -2.73
CA ASN A 155 12.11 2.05 -2.97
C ASN A 155 11.59 1.38 -1.69
N GLU A 156 10.49 0.63 -1.82
CA GLU A 156 9.81 -0.04 -0.72
C GLU A 156 9.79 -1.57 -0.88
N GLY A 157 10.41 -2.08 -1.93
CA GLY A 157 10.53 -3.51 -2.18
C GLY A 157 11.08 -3.82 -3.56
N ILE A 158 11.67 -5.00 -3.68
CA ILE A 158 12.21 -5.53 -4.94
C ILE A 158 11.79 -6.99 -5.12
N ILE A 159 11.74 -7.42 -6.37
CA ILE A 159 11.37 -8.78 -6.72
C ILE A 159 12.19 -9.25 -7.93
N HIS A 160 12.63 -10.50 -7.90
CA HIS A 160 13.25 -11.11 -9.06
C HIS A 160 12.17 -11.48 -10.08
N ASN A 161 12.47 -11.33 -11.38
CA ASN A 161 11.50 -11.54 -12.46
C ASN A 161 11.05 -13.00 -12.59
N THR A 162 11.97 -13.95 -12.37
CA THR A 162 11.70 -15.40 -12.46
C THR A 162 11.99 -16.19 -11.16
N ALA A 163 13.15 -15.99 -10.54
CA ALA A 163 13.56 -16.66 -9.31
C ALA A 163 12.66 -16.33 -8.10
N PRO A 164 12.58 -17.21 -7.08
CA PRO A 164 11.67 -17.06 -5.94
C PRO A 164 12.19 -16.09 -4.87
N PHE A 165 12.66 -14.91 -5.28
CA PHE A 165 13.22 -13.89 -4.38
C PHE A 165 12.39 -12.63 -4.40
N PHE A 166 12.03 -12.14 -3.22
CA PHE A 166 11.43 -10.82 -3.08
C PHE A 166 11.74 -10.24 -1.69
N SER A 167 11.60 -8.94 -1.55
CA SER A 167 11.76 -8.28 -0.26
C SER A 167 10.99 -6.98 -0.21
N VAL A 168 10.68 -6.53 1.00
CA VAL A 168 9.95 -5.30 1.29
C VAL A 168 10.66 -4.48 2.36
N GLN A 169 10.63 -3.16 2.23
CA GLN A 169 11.32 -2.23 3.14
C GLN A 169 10.47 -1.94 4.39
N PHE A 170 9.16 -2.05 4.29
CA PHE A 170 8.21 -1.96 5.40
C PHE A 170 8.07 -3.26 6.19
N HIS A 171 7.29 -3.23 7.27
CA HIS A 171 7.09 -4.32 8.22
C HIS A 171 5.70 -4.96 8.08
N PRO A 172 5.50 -5.95 7.18
CA PRO A 172 4.22 -6.63 7.00
C PRO A 172 3.79 -7.45 8.23
N GLU A 173 4.70 -7.74 9.17
CA GLU A 173 4.35 -8.35 10.47
C GLU A 173 3.71 -7.37 11.47
N HIS A 174 3.50 -6.10 11.09
CA HIS A 174 2.80 -5.09 11.88
C HIS A 174 3.29 -4.99 13.35
N THR A 175 2.40 -4.90 14.33
CA THR A 175 2.73 -4.81 15.78
C THR A 175 3.73 -3.67 16.09
N ALA A 176 3.35 -2.40 15.92
CA ALA A 176 2.01 -1.86 15.65
C ALA A 176 1.75 -1.51 14.17
N GLY A 177 0.56 -0.97 13.89
CA GLY A 177 0.11 -0.50 12.58
C GLY A 177 -0.75 -1.51 11.80
N PRO A 178 -1.06 -1.22 10.53
CA PRO A 178 -2.05 -1.97 9.74
C PRO A 178 -1.58 -3.37 9.37
N GLU A 179 -2.53 -4.29 9.21
CA GLU A 179 -2.31 -5.72 8.90
C GLU A 179 -2.43 -6.02 7.39
N ASP A 180 -2.59 -4.99 6.56
CA ASP A 180 -2.93 -5.05 5.14
C ASP A 180 -2.04 -5.98 4.29
N LEU A 181 -0.78 -6.16 4.70
CA LEU A 181 0.26 -6.87 3.94
C LEU A 181 0.82 -8.11 4.63
N GLU A 182 0.21 -8.59 5.72
CA GLU A 182 0.62 -9.86 6.37
C GLU A 182 0.53 -11.04 5.38
N CYS A 183 -0.32 -10.95 4.36
CA CYS A 183 -0.44 -11.97 3.33
C CYS A 183 0.84 -12.24 2.51
N LEU A 184 1.86 -11.37 2.60
CA LEU A 184 3.17 -11.64 2.01
C LEU A 184 3.86 -12.86 2.67
N PHE A 185 3.58 -13.15 3.94
CA PHE A 185 4.03 -14.39 4.59
C PHE A 185 3.37 -15.62 3.97
N ASP A 186 2.08 -15.54 3.59
CA ASP A 186 1.39 -16.63 2.87
C ASP A 186 2.04 -16.89 1.52
N VAL A 187 2.33 -15.82 0.78
CA VAL A 187 3.01 -15.91 -0.53
C VAL A 187 4.38 -16.56 -0.39
N PHE A 188 5.18 -16.13 0.59
CA PHE A 188 6.51 -16.70 0.84
C PHE A 188 6.43 -18.20 1.16
N LEU A 189 5.64 -18.61 2.15
CA LEU A 189 5.59 -20.02 2.56
C LEU A 189 4.96 -20.91 1.50
N ARG A 190 3.98 -20.40 0.74
CA ARG A 190 3.44 -21.11 -0.41
C ARG A 190 4.50 -21.31 -1.50
N THR A 191 5.32 -20.31 -1.75
CA THR A 191 6.46 -20.39 -2.67
C THR A 191 7.44 -21.48 -2.21
N VAL A 192 7.78 -21.51 -0.93
CA VAL A 192 8.64 -22.56 -0.33
C VAL A 192 8.07 -23.95 -0.53
N ARG A 193 6.78 -24.16 -0.21
CA ARG A 193 6.10 -25.46 -0.40
C ARG A 193 6.14 -25.90 -1.86
N HIS A 194 5.81 -25.01 -2.78
CA HIS A 194 5.83 -25.32 -4.22
C HIS A 194 7.24 -25.64 -4.73
N THR A 195 8.27 -24.92 -4.27
CA THR A 195 9.67 -25.23 -4.63
C THR A 195 10.11 -26.58 -4.07
N LYS A 196 9.73 -26.91 -2.82
CA LYS A 196 10.04 -28.20 -2.18
C LYS A 196 9.46 -29.39 -2.93
N THR A 197 8.22 -29.29 -3.40
CA THR A 197 7.54 -30.37 -4.15
C THR A 197 7.78 -30.31 -5.67
N ALA A 198 8.64 -29.42 -6.16
CA ALA A 198 8.84 -29.15 -7.60
C ALA A 198 7.53 -28.86 -8.37
N ALA A 199 6.53 -28.26 -7.70
CA ALA A 199 5.19 -27.99 -8.24
C ALA A 199 4.99 -26.51 -8.62
N MET A 200 6.08 -25.76 -8.82
CA MET A 200 6.04 -24.33 -9.13
C MET A 200 5.44 -24.11 -10.53
N LYS A 201 4.19 -23.63 -10.59
CA LYS A 201 3.46 -23.34 -11.84
C LYS A 201 3.51 -21.87 -12.28
N SER A 202 3.79 -20.97 -11.35
CA SER A 202 3.79 -19.51 -11.56
C SER A 202 4.90 -18.89 -10.72
N SER A 203 5.49 -17.80 -11.18
CA SER A 203 6.54 -17.08 -10.44
C SER A 203 5.99 -16.42 -9.16
N VAL A 204 6.87 -16.10 -8.20
CA VAL A 204 6.46 -15.34 -7.00
C VAL A 204 5.91 -13.96 -7.38
N LYS A 205 6.44 -13.34 -8.44
CA LYS A 205 5.95 -12.09 -9.01
C LYS A 205 4.50 -12.19 -9.48
N GLU A 206 4.17 -13.25 -10.21
CA GLU A 206 2.79 -13.53 -10.64
C GLU A 206 1.85 -13.81 -9.47
N MET A 207 2.33 -14.51 -8.43
CA MET A 207 1.54 -14.79 -7.23
C MET A 207 1.17 -13.49 -6.49
N ILE A 208 2.13 -12.59 -6.30
CA ILE A 208 1.89 -11.28 -5.68
C ILE A 208 0.98 -10.43 -6.57
N GLN A 209 1.26 -10.37 -7.88
CA GLN A 209 0.43 -9.64 -8.83
C GLN A 209 -1.02 -10.10 -8.76
N LYS A 210 -1.27 -11.41 -8.79
CA LYS A 210 -2.61 -11.98 -8.70
C LYS A 210 -3.27 -11.67 -7.36
N ARG A 211 -2.52 -11.73 -6.25
CA ARG A 211 -3.03 -11.43 -4.90
C ARG A 211 -3.51 -10.00 -4.78
N PHE A 212 -2.83 -9.05 -5.43
CA PHE A 212 -3.15 -7.63 -5.40
C PHE A 212 -3.94 -7.14 -6.61
N SER A 213 -4.16 -7.98 -7.62
CA SER A 213 -5.00 -7.63 -8.75
C SER A 213 -6.43 -7.37 -8.27
N PHE A 214 -7.00 -6.25 -8.69
CA PHE A 214 -8.41 -5.97 -8.52
C PHE A 214 -8.93 -5.32 -9.80
N THR A 215 -10.18 -5.61 -10.13
CA THR A 215 -10.89 -4.90 -11.19
C THR A 215 -11.61 -3.74 -10.53
N PRO A 216 -11.13 -2.49 -10.67
CA PRO A 216 -11.88 -1.36 -10.17
C PRO A 216 -13.22 -1.32 -10.91
N VAL A 217 -14.32 -1.19 -10.15
CA VAL A 217 -15.57 -0.72 -10.73
C VAL A 217 -15.35 0.77 -10.99
N MET A 218 -14.73 1.08 -12.12
CA MET A 218 -14.63 2.46 -12.58
C MET A 218 -16.03 2.88 -12.99
N PRO A 219 -16.64 3.89 -12.35
CA PRO A 219 -17.77 4.54 -12.99
C PRO A 219 -17.31 5.02 -14.37
N ASP A 220 -18.21 5.06 -15.34
CA ASP A 220 -17.90 5.55 -16.68
C ASP A 220 -17.57 7.06 -16.60
N ILE A 221 -16.30 7.39 -16.37
CA ILE A 221 -15.78 8.76 -16.22
C ILE A 221 -15.68 9.46 -17.59
N THR A 222 -16.06 8.82 -18.70
CA THR A 222 -16.11 9.48 -20.02
C THR A 222 -17.02 10.71 -20.01
N VAL A 223 -17.99 10.75 -19.10
CA VAL A 223 -18.86 11.91 -18.87
C VAL A 223 -18.49 12.61 -17.57
N ARG A 224 -17.59 13.59 -17.64
CA ARG A 224 -17.40 14.55 -16.54
C ARG A 224 -18.64 15.46 -16.46
N PRO A 225 -19.31 15.57 -15.29
CA PRO A 225 -20.45 16.46 -15.17
C PRO A 225 -20.00 17.92 -15.32
N LYS A 226 -20.63 18.66 -16.23
CA LYS A 226 -20.38 20.12 -16.37
C LYS A 226 -21.05 20.94 -15.27
N LYS A 227 -22.07 20.36 -14.63
CA LYS A 227 -22.89 20.99 -13.61
C LYS A 227 -23.35 19.93 -12.61
N VAL A 228 -23.38 20.26 -11.32
CA VAL A 228 -23.85 19.40 -10.24
C VAL A 228 -24.83 20.17 -9.34
N LEU A 229 -25.96 19.53 -9.05
CA LEU A 229 -26.93 20.00 -8.06
C LEU A 229 -26.55 19.40 -6.70
N ILE A 230 -26.35 20.26 -5.71
CA ILE A 230 -25.99 19.89 -4.34
C ILE A 230 -27.20 20.19 -3.46
N LEU A 231 -27.63 19.17 -2.72
CA LEU A 231 -28.71 19.29 -1.75
C LEU A 231 -28.07 19.61 -0.39
N GLY A 232 -28.42 20.75 0.17
CA GLY A 232 -28.00 21.17 1.50
C GLY A 232 -28.70 20.38 2.61
N SER A 233 -28.40 20.76 3.85
CA SER A 233 -28.91 20.11 5.06
C SER A 233 -30.44 20.16 5.22
N GLY A 234 -31.10 21.12 4.59
CA GLY A 234 -32.55 21.33 4.71
C GLY A 234 -32.90 22.24 5.88
N GLY A 235 -34.07 22.03 6.49
CA GLY A 235 -34.49 22.77 7.69
C GLY A 235 -33.72 22.33 8.94
N LEU A 236 -33.72 23.16 9.99
CA LEU A 236 -33.10 22.83 11.26
C LEU A 236 -33.95 21.78 12.00
N SER A 237 -33.55 20.50 11.92
CA SER A 237 -34.09 19.44 12.77
C SER A 237 -33.15 19.17 13.94
N ILE A 238 -33.70 18.84 15.11
CA ILE A 238 -32.91 18.39 16.26
C ILE A 238 -32.10 17.14 15.84
N GLY A 239 -30.77 17.20 15.96
CA GLY A 239 -29.86 16.14 15.54
C GLY A 239 -29.32 16.23 14.11
N GLN A 240 -29.78 17.19 13.29
CA GLN A 240 -29.28 17.46 11.94
C GLN A 240 -28.49 18.78 11.86
N ALA A 241 -27.83 19.17 12.96
CA ALA A 241 -27.07 20.41 13.05
C ALA A 241 -25.95 20.53 11.99
N GLY A 242 -25.34 21.72 11.88
CA GLY A 242 -24.52 22.23 10.76
C GLY A 242 -23.32 21.43 10.21
N GLU A 243 -23.15 20.15 10.55
CA GLU A 243 -22.18 19.23 9.96
C GLU A 243 -22.40 19.03 8.45
N PHE A 244 -23.66 19.00 8.01
CA PHE A 244 -24.02 18.87 6.60
C PHE A 244 -23.76 20.15 5.80
N ASP A 245 -23.84 21.32 6.43
CA ASP A 245 -23.51 22.59 5.79
C ASP A 245 -22.00 22.68 5.51
N TYR A 246 -21.17 22.20 6.44
CA TYR A 246 -19.72 22.12 6.22
C TYR A 246 -19.36 21.09 5.15
N SER A 247 -19.94 19.89 5.21
CA SER A 247 -19.72 18.82 4.24
C SER A 247 -20.10 19.25 2.81
N GLY A 248 -21.26 19.87 2.65
CA GLY A 248 -21.70 20.38 1.35
C GLY A 248 -20.84 21.56 0.86
N SER A 249 -20.29 22.38 1.75
CA SER A 249 -19.32 23.43 1.39
C SER A 249 -18.02 22.84 0.83
N GLN A 250 -17.51 21.75 1.44
CA GLN A 250 -16.33 21.04 0.92
C GLN A 250 -16.61 20.39 -0.44
N ALA A 251 -17.81 19.82 -0.63
CA ALA A 251 -18.22 19.28 -1.92
C ALA A 251 -18.25 20.36 -3.01
N ILE A 252 -18.79 21.55 -2.71
CA ILE A 252 -18.77 22.70 -3.63
C ILE A 252 -17.34 23.07 -4.00
N LYS A 253 -16.45 23.15 -3.00
CA LYS A 253 -15.04 23.50 -3.22
C LYS A 253 -14.34 22.49 -4.14
N ALA A 254 -14.48 21.20 -3.87
CA ALA A 254 -13.90 20.13 -4.70
C ALA A 254 -14.41 20.17 -6.14
N LEU A 255 -15.72 20.38 -6.34
CA LEU A 255 -16.32 20.51 -7.67
C LEU A 255 -15.80 21.74 -8.42
N LYS A 256 -15.61 22.87 -7.72
CA LYS A 256 -15.04 24.08 -8.31
C LYS A 256 -13.58 23.93 -8.71
N GLU A 257 -12.77 23.23 -7.91
CA GLU A 257 -11.37 22.92 -8.26
C GLU A 257 -11.27 22.08 -9.55
N GLU A 258 -12.27 21.25 -9.82
CA GLU A 258 -12.42 20.48 -11.07
C GLU A 258 -13.15 21.23 -12.20
N GLY A 259 -13.47 22.52 -12.03
CA GLY A 259 -14.14 23.34 -13.03
C GLY A 259 -15.63 23.00 -13.27
N VAL A 260 -16.27 22.32 -12.32
CA VAL A 260 -17.68 21.91 -12.40
C VAL A 260 -18.57 23.01 -11.82
N GLN A 261 -19.62 23.41 -12.56
CA GLN A 261 -20.60 24.39 -12.08
C GLN A 261 -21.46 23.82 -10.95
N THR A 262 -21.67 24.60 -9.90
CA THR A 262 -22.36 24.17 -8.68
C THR A 262 -23.67 24.93 -8.49
N VAL A 263 -24.76 24.19 -8.34
CA VAL A 263 -26.08 24.72 -7.95
C VAL A 263 -26.43 24.15 -6.58
N LEU A 264 -26.73 25.00 -5.60
CA LEU A 264 -27.08 24.60 -4.24
C LEU A 264 -28.56 24.84 -3.97
N ILE A 265 -29.25 23.89 -3.35
CA ILE A 265 -30.55 24.10 -2.71
C ILE A 265 -30.36 23.97 -1.20
N ASN A 266 -30.59 25.05 -0.46
CA ASN A 266 -30.60 25.00 1.01
C ASN A 266 -31.55 26.08 1.56
N PRO A 267 -32.63 25.72 2.29
CA PRO A 267 -33.56 26.69 2.86
C PRO A 267 -32.97 27.46 4.05
N ASN A 268 -31.90 26.97 4.67
CA ASN A 268 -31.25 27.65 5.78
C ASN A 268 -30.42 28.84 5.27
N ILE A 269 -30.89 30.06 5.52
CA ILE A 269 -30.20 31.30 5.14
C ILE A 269 -28.98 31.61 6.01
N ALA A 270 -28.92 31.05 7.22
CA ALA A 270 -27.96 31.42 8.25
C ALA A 270 -26.77 30.45 8.31
N THR A 271 -26.21 30.11 7.15
CA THR A 271 -25.09 29.18 7.03
C THR A 271 -24.00 29.65 6.08
N VAL A 272 -22.76 29.22 6.35
CA VAL A 272 -21.62 29.48 5.47
C VAL A 272 -21.86 28.86 4.09
N GLN A 273 -22.58 27.74 4.02
CA GLN A 273 -22.86 27.03 2.76
C GLN A 273 -23.61 27.90 1.73
N THR A 274 -24.45 28.83 2.19
CA THR A 274 -25.23 29.73 1.34
C THR A 274 -24.57 31.10 1.16
N SER A 275 -23.32 31.26 1.58
CA SER A 275 -22.59 32.52 1.44
C SER A 275 -22.37 32.87 -0.04
N LYS A 276 -22.45 34.16 -0.34
CA LYS A 276 -22.23 34.67 -1.70
C LYS A 276 -20.86 34.23 -2.23
N GLY A 277 -20.87 33.60 -3.41
CA GLY A 277 -19.66 33.17 -4.10
C GLY A 277 -19.19 31.75 -3.77
N LEU A 278 -19.76 31.08 -2.76
CA LEU A 278 -19.40 29.70 -2.46
C LEU A 278 -19.90 28.75 -3.54
N ALA A 279 -21.22 28.64 -3.76
CA ALA A 279 -21.79 28.00 -4.95
C ALA A 279 -21.99 29.02 -6.08
N ASP A 280 -22.09 28.56 -7.34
CA ASP A 280 -22.33 29.45 -8.48
C ASP A 280 -23.77 29.97 -8.51
N ARG A 281 -24.72 29.16 -8.04
CA ARG A 281 -26.12 29.56 -7.80
C ARG A 281 -26.65 28.92 -6.53
N VAL A 282 -27.46 29.67 -5.77
CA VAL A 282 -28.07 29.23 -4.51
C VAL A 282 -29.59 29.43 -4.59
N TYR A 283 -30.32 28.40 -4.17
CA TYR A 283 -31.77 28.38 -4.04
C TYR A 283 -32.17 28.19 -2.59
N PHE A 284 -32.82 29.21 -2.04
CA PHE A 284 -33.39 29.17 -0.69
C PHE A 284 -34.77 28.50 -0.72
N LEU A 285 -34.80 27.23 -1.09
CA LEU A 285 -36.02 26.43 -1.21
C LEU A 285 -35.96 25.20 -0.28
N PRO A 286 -37.10 24.72 0.23
CA PRO A 286 -37.14 23.47 0.99
C PRO A 286 -36.58 22.29 0.17
N VAL A 287 -35.78 21.43 0.80
CA VAL A 287 -35.24 20.22 0.18
C VAL A 287 -36.33 19.15 0.15
N THR A 288 -37.30 19.32 -0.76
CA THR A 288 -38.40 18.38 -1.03
C THR A 288 -38.35 17.95 -2.48
N THR A 289 -38.91 16.80 -2.81
CA THR A 289 -38.93 16.28 -4.20
C THR A 289 -39.48 17.30 -5.18
N GLU A 290 -40.55 18.01 -4.82
CA GLU A 290 -41.18 19.01 -5.69
C GLU A 290 -40.22 20.15 -6.06
N TYR A 291 -39.63 20.84 -5.07
CA TYR A 291 -38.71 21.95 -5.32
C TYR A 291 -37.41 21.50 -5.98
N VAL A 292 -36.88 20.33 -5.60
CA VAL A 292 -35.69 19.76 -6.22
C VAL A 292 -35.94 19.46 -7.70
N THR A 293 -37.09 18.89 -8.05
CA THR A 293 -37.47 18.64 -9.45
C THR A 293 -37.63 19.94 -10.23
N GLN A 294 -38.24 20.98 -9.66
CA GLN A 294 -38.38 22.28 -10.32
C GLN A 294 -37.02 22.90 -10.65
N VAL A 295 -36.11 22.97 -9.67
CA VAL A 295 -34.74 23.49 -9.88
C VAL A 295 -33.99 22.62 -10.88
N PHE A 296 -34.11 21.30 -10.78
CA PHE A 296 -33.47 20.37 -11.70
C PHE A 296 -33.91 20.61 -13.15
N LEU A 297 -35.21 20.64 -13.43
CA LEU A 297 -35.74 20.90 -14.77
C LEU A 297 -35.29 22.27 -15.29
N TYR A 298 -35.37 23.30 -14.46
CA TYR A 298 -34.99 24.65 -14.85
C TYR A 298 -33.50 24.77 -15.24
N PHE A 299 -32.59 24.02 -14.58
CA PHE A 299 -31.14 24.13 -14.81
C PHE A 299 -30.50 23.06 -15.68
N PHE A 300 -31.08 21.87 -15.69
CA PHE A 300 -30.48 20.69 -16.28
C PHE A 300 -31.26 20.23 -17.51
N SER A 301 -32.57 20.49 -17.62
CA SER A 301 -33.34 20.14 -18.82
C SER A 301 -33.45 21.29 -19.84
N LEU A 302 -33.26 22.54 -19.44
CA LEU A 302 -33.28 23.69 -20.34
C LEU A 302 -31.88 24.03 -20.87
N GLN A 303 -31.41 23.28 -21.86
CA GLN A 303 -30.29 23.72 -22.71
C GLN A 303 -30.69 24.84 -23.71
N SER A 304 -31.86 25.48 -23.59
CA SER A 304 -32.36 26.35 -24.68
C SER A 304 -33.39 27.44 -24.31
N ARG A 305 -33.45 27.98 -23.09
CA ARG A 305 -34.27 29.19 -22.84
C ARG A 305 -33.61 30.21 -21.90
N PRO A 306 -33.75 31.52 -22.19
CA PRO A 306 -33.24 32.57 -21.30
C PRO A 306 -34.02 32.58 -19.98
N PRO A 307 -33.41 33.10 -18.89
CA PRO A 307 -34.05 33.11 -17.58
C PRO A 307 -35.34 33.96 -17.61
N PRO A 308 -36.43 33.55 -16.95
CA PRO A 308 -37.55 34.43 -16.66
C PRO A 308 -37.08 35.54 -15.71
N ALA A 309 -37.59 36.74 -15.94
CA ALA A 309 -37.35 37.89 -15.09
C ALA A 309 -37.78 37.59 -13.65
N HIS A 310 -36.96 38.08 -12.72
CA HIS A 310 -37.06 38.06 -11.27
C HIS A 310 -38.48 37.93 -10.68
N PHE A 311 -38.61 37.05 -9.68
CA PHE A 311 -39.53 37.16 -8.55
C PHE A 311 -38.76 36.94 -7.26
#